data_AF-A0AA35NEV3-F1
#
_entry.id   AF-A0AA35NEV3-F1
#
_cell.length_a   1.000
_cell.length_b   1.000
_cell.length_c   1.000
_cell.angle_alpha   90.00
_cell.angle_beta   90.00
_cell.angle_gamma   90.00
#
_symmetry.space_group_name_H-M   'P 1'
#
loop_
_entity.id
_entity.type
_entity.pdbx_description
1 polymer ?
#
loop_
_entity_poly.entity_id
_entity_poly.type
_entity_poly.pdbx_seq_one_letter_code
_entity_poly.pdbx_strand_id
1 'polypeptide(L)'
;MGYIVTGYPSRHDKRKKHVLPLHQYTASSINLQHHVNLLEASVLPKRSISQDSKLSRSQTKKLRHRQKLTLQDLPIEVIQHIFILSKGEPSMFTLNRFFYSCLRPSFSLLSKIMWEKYLFDPLKFGVNNIKANSGNIVIPTLFEHDTFFQLLLNHHHILLKEISHFLPSKYYQDMQNGEFDTSKELDLCSMSMENTEKEDFPKIFYKNTRIFLTHRECVKSIGNHFILKKPYDVISPFIEWFFQGIEKQGANTSSKFTVNFLFESIDLILCVSESVTKKLTSIEPLSTMIFLLYFTYVDVVKTLNFERFFQNTSRLQFIEKFILKYYYDPSLVENELLSDTNIWDLLRRVSDLKLIDVVVECGGRPQYGVLFA
;
A
#
# COMPACT_ATOMS: atom_id res chain seq x y z
N MET A 1 17.09 11.22 65.02
CA MET A 1 15.92 10.54 64.40
C MET A 1 16.50 9.59 63.36
N GLY A 2 16.59 8.28 63.53
CA GLY A 2 15.53 7.28 63.71
C GLY A 2 15.81 6.18 62.66
N TYR A 3 16.05 4.94 63.10
CA TYR A 3 16.78 3.86 62.40
C TYR A 3 16.00 3.09 61.30
N ILE A 4 16.77 2.51 60.37
CA ILE A 4 16.71 1.17 59.72
C ILE A 4 15.34 0.53 59.39
N VAL A 5 15.18 0.06 58.14
CA VAL A 5 14.54 -1.25 57.87
C VAL A 5 15.32 -2.03 56.80
N THR A 6 15.83 -3.17 57.23
CA THR A 6 16.43 -4.28 56.48
C THR A 6 15.38 -5.18 55.83
N GLY A 7 15.76 -5.85 54.74
CA GLY A 7 15.37 -7.24 54.48
C GLY A 7 14.32 -7.50 53.38
N TYR A 8 14.77 -8.14 52.30
CA TYR A 8 13.92 -8.97 51.45
C TYR A 8 13.57 -10.28 52.18
N PRO A 9 12.38 -10.84 51.93
CA PRO A 9 12.36 -12.24 51.53
C PRO A 9 11.47 -12.49 50.31
N SER A 10 12.00 -13.30 49.40
CA SER A 10 11.28 -14.00 48.35
C SER A 10 10.13 -14.85 48.92
N ARG A 11 8.99 -14.86 48.24
CA ARG A 11 8.17 -16.07 48.15
C ARG A 11 7.85 -16.36 46.69
N HIS A 12 8.47 -17.43 46.20
CA HIS A 12 7.94 -18.23 45.11
C HIS A 12 6.55 -18.74 45.54
N ASP A 13 5.55 -18.47 44.72
CA ASP A 13 4.44 -19.41 44.61
C ASP A 13 4.14 -19.68 43.13
N LYS A 14 4.42 -20.92 42.76
CA LYS A 14 4.07 -21.55 41.49
C LYS A 14 2.55 -21.48 41.32
N ARG A 15 2.05 -20.67 40.40
CA ARG A 15 0.75 -20.95 39.76
C ARG A 15 0.93 -21.05 38.24
N LYS A 16 1.01 -22.33 37.85
CA LYS A 16 0.76 -22.95 36.55
C LYS A 16 0.45 -21.95 35.42
N LYS A 17 1.37 -21.86 34.46
CA LYS A 17 1.04 -21.53 33.07
C LYS A 17 -0.05 -22.51 32.62
N HIS A 18 -1.30 -22.09 32.58
CA HIS A 18 -2.22 -22.64 31.60
C HIS A 18 -1.78 -22.05 30.27
N VAL A 19 -0.95 -22.81 29.55
CA VAL A 19 -0.92 -22.72 28.10
C VAL A 19 -2.32 -23.14 27.67
N LEU A 20 -3.18 -22.17 27.39
CA LEU A 20 -4.36 -22.43 26.59
C LEU A 20 -3.84 -22.73 25.17
N PRO A 21 -4.34 -23.79 24.53
CA PRO A 21 -3.88 -24.17 23.22
C PRO A 21 -4.18 -23.03 22.23
N LEU A 22 -3.20 -22.74 21.36
CA LEU A 22 -3.44 -22.06 20.10
C LEU A 22 -4.55 -22.81 19.37
N HIS A 23 -5.80 -22.36 19.52
CA HIS A 23 -6.86 -22.78 18.62
C HIS A 23 -6.86 -21.83 17.43
N GLN A 24 -6.40 -22.42 16.32
CA GLN A 24 -6.69 -22.06 14.95
C GLN A 24 -8.14 -21.55 14.83
N TYR A 25 -8.31 -20.25 14.69
CA TYR A 25 -9.44 -19.70 13.94
C TYR A 25 -8.88 -19.26 12.61
N THR A 26 -8.76 -20.24 11.72
CA THR A 26 -8.88 -20.02 10.29
C THR A 26 -10.15 -19.22 10.06
N ALA A 27 -10.01 -18.05 9.45
CA ALA A 27 -11.12 -17.26 8.95
C ALA A 27 -12.00 -18.16 8.08
N SER A 28 -13.23 -18.42 8.52
CA SER A 28 -14.28 -19.00 7.69
C SER A 28 -15.50 -18.10 7.76
N SER A 29 -16.05 -17.82 6.59
CA SER A 29 -17.15 -16.89 6.28
C SER A 29 -18.54 -17.37 6.74
N ILE A 30 -18.62 -18.25 7.75
CA ILE A 30 -19.87 -18.94 8.13
C ILE A 30 -20.47 -18.46 9.47
N ASN A 31 -19.77 -17.62 10.25
CA ASN A 31 -20.22 -17.26 11.61
C ASN A 31 -21.33 -16.19 11.71
N LEU A 32 -21.89 -15.69 10.61
CA LEU A 32 -22.97 -14.70 10.65
C LEU A 32 -24.36 -15.28 10.95
N GLN A 33 -24.58 -16.59 10.82
CA GLN A 33 -25.89 -17.21 11.12
C GLN A 33 -26.04 -17.73 12.55
N HIS A 34 -24.95 -17.93 13.30
CA HIS A 34 -25.04 -18.47 14.67
C HIS A 34 -25.31 -17.41 15.76
N HIS A 35 -25.16 -16.12 15.46
CA HIS A 35 -25.36 -15.06 16.45
C HIS A 35 -26.81 -14.62 16.65
N VAL A 36 -27.73 -14.98 15.76
CA VAL A 36 -29.14 -14.58 15.87
C VAL A 36 -29.92 -15.42 16.91
N ASN A 37 -29.47 -16.65 17.21
CA ASN A 37 -30.22 -17.56 18.09
C ASN A 37 -29.83 -17.52 19.58
N LEU A 38 -28.96 -16.59 20.00
CA LEU A 38 -28.51 -16.50 21.41
C LEU A 38 -29.19 -15.40 22.24
N LEU A 39 -30.18 -14.69 21.69
CA LEU A 39 -30.88 -13.59 22.38
C LEU A 39 -32.31 -13.91 22.83
N GLU A 40 -32.83 -15.13 22.59
CA GLU A 40 -34.11 -15.58 23.16
C GLU A 40 -33.88 -16.60 24.29
N ALA A 41 -33.41 -16.11 25.44
CA ALA A 41 -33.48 -16.88 26.67
C ALA A 41 -34.85 -16.67 27.34
N SER A 42 -35.66 -17.73 27.33
CA SER A 42 -36.97 -17.80 27.98
C SER A 42 -36.87 -17.68 29.50
N VAL A 43 -37.70 -16.81 30.08
CA VAL A 43 -37.83 -16.64 31.54
C VAL A 43 -38.72 -17.76 32.08
N LEU A 44 -38.11 -18.72 32.79
CA LEU A 44 -38.83 -19.74 33.56
C LEU A 44 -39.32 -19.18 34.92
N PRO A 45 -40.60 -19.34 35.29
CA PRO A 45 -41.07 -18.97 36.62
C PRO A 45 -40.72 -20.07 37.62
N LYS A 46 -40.02 -19.68 38.69
CA LYS A 46 -39.60 -20.57 39.77
C LYS A 46 -40.75 -20.78 40.77
N ARG A 47 -41.19 -22.03 40.92
CA ARG A 47 -42.19 -22.48 41.92
C ARG A 47 -41.82 -22.05 43.34
N SER A 48 -42.84 -21.62 44.10
CA SER A 48 -42.82 -21.46 45.54
C SER A 48 -43.12 -22.79 46.24
N ILE A 49 -42.27 -23.19 47.19
CA ILE A 49 -42.63 -24.15 48.25
C ILE A 49 -42.25 -23.51 49.58
N SER A 50 -43.26 -23.38 50.43
CA SER A 50 -43.24 -22.95 51.83
C SER A 50 -42.70 -24.04 52.75
N GLN A 51 -41.88 -23.68 53.75
CA GLN A 51 -42.15 -23.86 55.20
C GLN A 51 -40.89 -23.60 56.05
N ASP A 52 -41.01 -22.58 56.92
CA ASP A 52 -40.67 -22.54 58.35
C ASP A 52 -39.36 -23.16 58.90
N SER A 53 -38.44 -22.29 59.33
CA SER A 53 -38.34 -21.84 60.75
C SER A 53 -36.92 -21.61 61.26
N LYS A 54 -36.80 -20.49 62.00
CA LYS A 54 -35.90 -20.19 63.14
C LYS A 54 -34.41 -19.84 62.89
N LEU A 55 -34.17 -18.54 63.11
CA LEU A 55 -33.12 -17.98 63.98
C LEU A 55 -31.67 -18.39 63.71
N SER A 56 -30.97 -17.57 62.91
CA SER A 56 -29.60 -17.21 63.25
C SER A 56 -29.26 -15.76 62.85
N ARG A 57 -29.02 -14.99 63.91
CA ARG A 57 -28.24 -13.75 64.02
C ARG A 57 -27.56 -13.24 62.75
N SER A 58 -28.05 -12.10 62.28
CA SER A 58 -27.25 -10.89 62.00
C SER A 58 -25.78 -11.12 61.63
N GLN A 59 -25.53 -11.66 60.44
CA GLN A 59 -24.40 -11.23 59.66
C GLN A 59 -24.95 -10.31 58.59
N THR A 60 -24.94 -9.01 58.87
CA THR A 60 -24.87 -7.98 57.84
C THR A 60 -23.60 -8.27 57.04
N LYS A 61 -23.72 -9.17 56.06
CA LYS A 61 -22.76 -9.31 54.96
C LYS A 61 -22.64 -7.90 54.42
N LYS A 62 -21.52 -7.23 54.72
CA LYS A 62 -21.11 -6.02 54.03
C LYS A 62 -21.26 -6.36 52.56
N LEU A 63 -22.32 -5.82 51.93
CA LEU A 63 -22.49 -5.82 50.50
C LEU A 63 -21.17 -5.26 50.00
N ARG A 64 -20.28 -6.13 49.50
CA ARG A 64 -19.08 -5.69 48.80
C ARG A 64 -19.62 -4.72 47.78
N HIS A 65 -19.30 -3.44 47.95
CA HIS A 65 -19.54 -2.44 46.94
C HIS A 65 -18.99 -3.06 45.67
N ARG A 66 -19.88 -3.51 44.77
CA ARG A 66 -19.46 -4.00 43.47
C ARG A 66 -18.81 -2.77 42.87
N GLN A 67 -17.49 -2.80 42.73
CA GLN A 67 -16.74 -1.76 42.05
C GLN A 67 -17.48 -1.55 40.73
N LYS A 68 -17.90 -0.31 40.46
CA LYS A 68 -18.65 -0.02 39.24
C LYS A 68 -17.76 -0.46 38.08
N LEU A 69 -18.21 -1.46 37.32
CA LEU A 69 -17.49 -1.92 36.15
C LEU A 69 -17.39 -0.74 35.19
N THR A 70 -16.16 -0.45 34.80
CA THR A 70 -15.82 0.58 33.83
C THR A 70 -15.41 -0.07 32.52
N LEU A 71 -15.37 0.70 31.43
CA LEU A 71 -14.86 0.23 30.14
C LEU A 71 -13.41 -0.32 30.24
N GLN A 72 -12.65 0.08 31.27
CA GLN A 72 -11.27 -0.40 31.48
C GLN A 72 -11.21 -1.83 32.01
N ASP A 73 -12.32 -2.35 32.57
CA ASP A 73 -12.41 -3.71 33.07
C ASP A 73 -12.71 -4.73 31.96
N LEU A 74 -12.96 -4.26 30.73
CA LEU A 74 -13.16 -5.10 29.56
C LEU A 74 -11.84 -5.68 29.03
N PRO A 75 -11.86 -6.88 28.43
CA PRO A 75 -10.72 -7.39 27.68
C PRO A 75 -10.30 -6.42 26.57
N ILE A 76 -9.00 -6.37 26.29
CA ILE A 76 -8.41 -5.45 25.31
C ILE A 76 -9.05 -5.64 23.93
N GLU A 77 -9.36 -6.88 23.57
CA GLU A 77 -9.97 -7.25 22.29
C GLU A 77 -11.37 -6.64 22.15
N VAL A 78 -12.14 -6.60 23.25
CA VAL A 78 -13.47 -6.00 23.27
C VAL A 78 -13.37 -4.48 23.14
N ILE A 79 -12.41 -3.86 23.81
CA ILE A 79 -12.16 -2.41 23.70
C ILE A 79 -11.76 -2.03 22.27
N GLN A 80 -10.87 -2.80 21.64
CA GLN A 80 -10.49 -2.61 20.25
C GLN A 80 -11.68 -2.78 19.30
N HIS A 81 -12.55 -3.76 19.56
CA HIS A 81 -13.76 -3.96 18.76
C HIS A 81 -14.74 -2.79 18.88
N ILE A 82 -14.95 -2.28 20.10
CA ILE A 82 -15.76 -1.07 20.34
C ILE A 82 -15.17 0.12 19.58
N PHE A 83 -13.85 0.29 19.59
CA PHE A 83 -13.17 1.36 18.87
C PHE A 83 -13.35 1.26 17.34
N ILE A 84 -13.33 0.04 16.78
CA ILE A 84 -13.58 -0.18 15.35
C ILE A 84 -15.02 0.21 15.01
N LEU A 85 -16.00 -0.25 15.80
CA LEU A 85 -17.42 0.03 15.60
C LEU A 85 -17.77 1.52 15.79
N SER A 86 -17.04 2.25 16.63
CA SER A 86 -17.16 3.71 16.76
C SER A 86 -16.51 4.46 15.58
N LYS A 87 -16.17 3.76 14.49
CA LYS A 87 -15.49 4.29 13.30
C LYS A 87 -14.09 4.86 13.59
N GLY A 88 -13.48 4.43 14.69
CA GLY A 88 -12.14 4.85 15.10
C GLY A 88 -12.10 6.30 15.60
N GLU A 89 -13.09 6.71 16.38
CA GLU A 89 -13.18 8.08 16.91
C GLU A 89 -11.90 8.47 17.67
N PRO A 90 -11.19 9.54 17.27
CA PRO A 90 -9.90 9.91 17.83
C PRO A 90 -9.92 10.19 19.34
N SER A 91 -11.08 10.55 19.87
CA SER A 91 -11.29 10.86 21.28
C SER A 91 -10.98 9.66 22.18
N MET A 92 -11.21 8.42 21.73
CA MET A 92 -11.08 7.25 22.59
C MET A 92 -9.62 6.94 22.96
N PHE A 93 -8.67 7.18 22.06
CA PHE A 93 -7.24 6.94 22.32
C PHE A 93 -6.60 8.02 23.20
N THR A 94 -7.21 9.21 23.30
CA THR A 94 -6.71 10.33 24.11
C THR A 94 -7.24 10.33 25.54
N LEU A 95 -8.25 9.50 25.86
CA LEU A 95 -8.88 9.46 27.18
C LEU A 95 -7.89 9.23 28.32
N ASN A 96 -7.04 8.21 28.19
CA ASN A 96 -5.99 7.92 29.18
C ASN A 96 -4.91 6.96 28.62
N ARG A 97 -3.86 6.75 29.43
CA ARG A 97 -2.74 5.88 29.08
C ARG A 97 -3.13 4.42 28.81
N PHE A 98 -4.17 3.91 29.47
CA PHE A 98 -4.64 2.55 29.25
C PHE A 98 -5.26 2.41 27.86
N PHE A 99 -6.21 3.26 27.48
CA PHE A 99 -6.78 3.26 26.13
C PHE A 99 -5.73 3.54 25.06
N TYR A 100 -4.80 4.47 25.29
CA TYR A 100 -3.68 4.69 24.40
C TYR A 100 -2.85 3.41 24.18
N SER A 101 -2.59 2.65 25.24
CA SER A 101 -1.84 1.39 25.14
C SER A 101 -2.61 0.29 24.40
N CYS A 102 -3.92 0.17 24.64
CA CYS A 102 -4.79 -0.81 24.01
C CYS A 102 -5.07 -0.51 22.53
N LEU A 103 -5.15 0.78 22.18
CA LEU A 103 -5.47 1.28 20.84
C LEU A 103 -4.23 1.74 20.07
N ARG A 104 -3.03 1.39 20.55
CA ARG A 104 -1.79 1.69 19.84
C ARG A 104 -1.86 1.08 18.44
N PRO A 105 -1.52 1.84 17.37
CA PRO A 105 -1.53 1.32 16.01
C PRO A 105 -0.68 0.04 15.91
N SER A 106 -1.33 -1.05 15.56
CA SER A 106 -0.74 -2.36 15.32
C SER A 106 -1.32 -2.93 14.04
N PHE A 107 -0.60 -3.85 13.39
CA PHE A 107 -1.08 -4.48 12.15
C PHE A 107 -2.49 -5.06 12.34
N SER A 108 -2.73 -5.82 13.41
CA SER A 108 -4.03 -6.45 13.68
C SER A 108 -5.17 -5.45 13.87
N LEU A 109 -4.92 -4.33 14.55
CA LEU A 109 -5.93 -3.30 14.75
C LEU A 109 -6.21 -2.54 13.45
N LEU A 110 -5.14 -2.11 12.76
CA LEU A 110 -5.26 -1.36 11.51
C LEU A 110 -5.88 -2.19 10.39
N SER A 111 -5.57 -3.48 10.28
CA SER A 111 -6.18 -4.36 9.27
C SER A 111 -7.67 -4.53 9.52
N LYS A 112 -8.10 -4.72 10.79
CA LYS A 112 -9.53 -4.77 11.13
C LYS A 112 -10.25 -3.47 10.80
N ILE A 113 -9.65 -2.31 11.10
CA ILE A 113 -10.23 -1.01 10.74
C ILE A 113 -10.30 -0.86 9.21
N MET A 114 -9.27 -1.29 8.48
CA MET A 114 -9.24 -1.25 7.03
C MET A 114 -10.39 -2.07 6.44
N TRP A 115 -10.55 -3.32 6.89
CA TRP A 115 -11.62 -4.19 6.42
C TRP A 115 -13.00 -3.63 6.78
N GLU A 116 -13.19 -3.10 7.99
CA GLU A 116 -14.49 -2.53 8.36
C GLU A 116 -14.86 -1.28 7.54
N LYS A 117 -13.86 -0.46 7.16
CA LYS A 117 -14.09 0.81 6.45
C LYS A 117 -14.11 0.70 4.94
N TYR A 118 -13.24 -0.12 4.36
CA TYR A 118 -13.00 -0.16 2.91
C TYR A 118 -13.47 -1.44 2.25
N LEU A 119 -13.89 -2.47 3.00
CA LEU A 119 -14.60 -3.59 2.40
C LEU A 119 -15.92 -3.06 1.84
N PHE A 120 -16.12 -3.29 0.55
CA PHE A 120 -17.32 -2.86 -0.14
C PHE A 120 -18.51 -3.71 0.33
N ASP A 121 -19.56 -3.03 0.76
CA ASP A 121 -20.83 -3.61 1.17
C ASP A 121 -21.93 -3.00 0.28
N PRO A 122 -22.41 -3.73 -0.74
CA PRO A 122 -23.40 -3.21 -1.69
C PRO A 122 -24.74 -2.84 -1.02
N LEU A 123 -25.08 -3.46 0.12
CA LEU A 123 -26.31 -3.17 0.86
C LEU A 123 -26.31 -1.76 1.44
N LYS A 124 -25.14 -1.22 1.81
CA LYS A 124 -25.02 0.19 2.26
C LYS A 124 -25.42 1.19 1.18
N PHE A 125 -25.40 0.78 -0.08
CA PHE A 125 -25.77 1.60 -1.24
C PHE A 125 -27.13 1.21 -1.84
N GLY A 126 -27.91 0.36 -1.16
CA GLY A 126 -29.23 -0.07 -1.62
C GLY A 126 -29.21 -1.07 -2.78
N VAL A 127 -28.06 -1.69 -3.06
CA VAL A 127 -27.93 -2.71 -4.11
C VAL A 127 -28.25 -4.08 -3.54
N ASN A 128 -29.43 -4.60 -3.87
CA ASN A 128 -29.91 -5.90 -3.36
C ASN A 128 -29.73 -7.05 -4.37
N ASN A 129 -29.65 -6.74 -5.68
CA ASN A 129 -29.45 -7.73 -6.73
C ASN A 129 -27.95 -7.84 -7.08
N ILE A 130 -27.26 -8.77 -6.40
CA ILE A 130 -25.83 -9.01 -6.58
C ILE A 130 -25.65 -10.44 -7.09
N LYS A 131 -24.85 -10.61 -8.15
CA LYS A 131 -24.46 -11.94 -8.61
C LYS A 131 -23.45 -12.55 -7.62
N ALA A 132 -23.79 -13.72 -7.08
CA ALA A 132 -23.09 -14.31 -5.94
C ALA A 132 -21.60 -14.65 -6.23
N ASN A 133 -20.75 -14.43 -5.21
CA ASN A 133 -19.33 -14.80 -5.08
C ASN A 133 -18.26 -13.93 -5.74
N SER A 134 -18.23 -12.65 -5.39
CA SER A 134 -17.17 -11.72 -5.82
C SER A 134 -15.92 -11.70 -4.93
N GLY A 135 -15.90 -12.45 -3.83
CA GLY A 135 -14.85 -12.39 -2.82
C GLY A 135 -14.77 -11.02 -2.14
N ASN A 136 -13.64 -10.70 -1.49
CA ASN A 136 -13.50 -9.42 -0.79
C ASN A 136 -13.17 -8.30 -1.78
N ILE A 137 -14.10 -7.36 -1.92
CA ILE A 137 -13.95 -6.18 -2.78
C ILE A 137 -13.54 -5.00 -1.92
N VAL A 138 -12.52 -4.26 -2.35
CA VAL A 138 -12.04 -3.11 -1.59
C VAL A 138 -12.24 -1.81 -2.37
N ILE A 139 -12.69 -0.78 -1.65
CA ILE A 139 -12.88 0.56 -2.19
C ILE A 139 -11.50 1.24 -2.39
N PRO A 140 -11.19 1.80 -3.58
CA PRO A 140 -9.89 2.41 -3.88
C PRO A 140 -9.51 3.62 -3.01
N THR A 141 -10.46 4.25 -2.33
CA THR A 141 -10.18 5.40 -1.45
C THR A 141 -9.24 5.06 -0.29
N LEU A 142 -8.96 3.77 -0.04
CA LEU A 142 -7.90 3.35 0.88
C LEU A 142 -6.53 3.99 0.53
N PHE A 143 -6.26 4.21 -0.75
CA PHE A 143 -4.98 4.73 -1.25
C PHE A 143 -4.82 6.22 -0.98
N GLU A 144 -5.90 6.92 -0.64
CA GLU A 144 -5.88 8.34 -0.25
C GLU A 144 -5.43 8.53 1.20
N HIS A 145 -5.47 7.47 2.00
CA HIS A 145 -5.07 7.50 3.41
C HIS A 145 -3.68 6.91 3.60
N ASP A 146 -2.71 7.78 3.90
CA ASP A 146 -1.31 7.40 4.10
C ASP A 146 -1.13 6.22 5.07
N THR A 147 -1.89 6.19 6.18
CA THR A 147 -1.79 5.10 7.17
C THR A 147 -2.13 3.73 6.56
N PHE A 148 -3.21 3.64 5.79
CA PHE A 148 -3.63 2.36 5.17
C PHE A 148 -2.78 2.03 3.96
N PHE A 149 -2.34 3.04 3.22
CA PHE A 149 -1.38 2.84 2.16
C PHE A 149 -0.05 2.26 2.68
N GLN A 150 0.50 2.81 3.76
CA GLN A 150 1.70 2.27 4.42
C GLN A 150 1.46 0.88 5.02
N LEU A 151 0.27 0.62 5.59
CA LEU A 151 -0.11 -0.72 6.05
C LEU A 151 -0.03 -1.72 4.89
N LEU A 152 -0.59 -1.36 3.74
CA LEU A 152 -0.61 -2.16 2.52
C LEU A 152 0.80 -2.39 1.99
N LEU A 153 1.64 -1.36 1.87
CA LEU A 153 3.04 -1.51 1.42
C LEU A 153 3.82 -2.51 2.29
N ASN A 154 3.66 -2.43 3.62
CA ASN A 154 4.39 -3.25 4.57
C ASN A 154 3.87 -4.69 4.69
N HIS A 155 2.57 -4.93 4.44
CA HIS A 155 1.92 -6.23 4.65
C HIS A 155 1.16 -6.74 3.41
N HIS A 156 1.57 -6.30 2.21
CA HIS A 156 0.92 -6.62 0.94
C HIS A 156 0.73 -8.12 0.72
N HIS A 157 1.70 -8.95 1.14
CA HIS A 157 1.66 -10.41 0.99
C HIS A 157 0.54 -11.11 1.78
N ILE A 158 0.00 -10.46 2.82
CA ILE A 158 -1.17 -10.94 3.57
C ILE A 158 -2.43 -10.29 2.99
N LEU A 159 -2.44 -8.96 2.93
CA LEU A 159 -3.65 -8.20 2.62
C LEU A 159 -4.12 -8.43 1.18
N LEU A 160 -3.22 -8.38 0.19
CA LEU A 160 -3.61 -8.54 -1.22
C LEU A 160 -4.06 -9.96 -1.57
N LYS A 161 -3.70 -10.98 -0.77
CA LYS A 161 -4.22 -12.34 -0.97
C LYS A 161 -5.69 -12.47 -0.58
N GLU A 162 -6.12 -11.66 0.38
CA GLU A 162 -7.51 -11.63 0.83
C GLU A 162 -8.38 -10.77 -0.09
N ILE A 163 -7.79 -9.81 -0.82
CA ILE A 163 -8.50 -8.95 -1.78
C ILE A 163 -8.71 -9.69 -3.10
N SER A 164 -9.96 -9.81 -3.52
CA SER A 164 -10.31 -10.39 -4.81
C SER A 164 -10.19 -9.36 -5.93
N HIS A 165 -10.73 -8.15 -5.72
CA HIS A 165 -10.59 -7.03 -6.64
C HIS A 165 -10.84 -5.69 -5.96
N PHE A 166 -10.49 -4.61 -6.65
CA PHE A 166 -10.84 -3.25 -6.25
C PHE A 166 -12.11 -2.81 -6.98
N LEU A 167 -13.01 -2.12 -6.28
CA LEU A 167 -14.20 -1.55 -6.89
C LEU A 167 -13.77 -0.43 -7.86
N PRO A 168 -14.22 -0.41 -9.13
CA PRO A 168 -13.80 0.66 -10.01
C PRO A 168 -14.33 2.02 -9.52
N SER A 169 -13.48 3.03 -9.59
CA SER A 169 -13.68 4.39 -9.11
C SER A 169 -14.96 5.02 -9.65
N LYS A 170 -15.31 4.75 -10.92
CA LYS A 170 -16.55 5.25 -11.52
C LYS A 170 -17.79 4.70 -10.80
N TYR A 171 -17.84 3.38 -10.56
CA TYR A 171 -18.95 2.75 -9.84
C TYR A 171 -19.08 3.29 -8.42
N TYR A 172 -17.94 3.50 -7.74
CA TYR A 172 -17.95 4.09 -6.41
C TYR A 172 -18.52 5.52 -6.41
N GLN A 173 -18.15 6.35 -7.39
CA GLN A 173 -18.67 7.71 -7.55
C GLN A 173 -20.16 7.72 -7.88
N ASP A 174 -20.60 6.90 -8.82
CA ASP A 174 -22.01 6.78 -9.21
C ASP A 174 -22.87 6.35 -8.00
N MET A 175 -22.37 5.44 -7.17
CA MET A 175 -23.04 5.02 -5.92
C MET A 175 -23.07 6.10 -4.86
N GLN A 176 -21.99 6.90 -4.72
CA GLN A 176 -21.98 8.03 -3.78
C GLN A 176 -22.93 9.16 -4.21
N ASN A 177 -23.03 9.39 -5.52
CA ASN A 177 -23.87 10.44 -6.09
C ASN A 177 -25.35 10.02 -6.20
N GLY A 178 -25.68 8.75 -5.95
CA GLY A 178 -27.04 8.21 -6.09
C GLY A 178 -27.47 8.04 -7.55
N GLU A 179 -26.53 8.07 -8.48
CA GLU A 179 -26.75 7.92 -9.93
C GLU A 179 -26.63 6.45 -10.37
N PHE A 180 -26.22 5.56 -9.47
CA PHE A 180 -26.07 4.15 -9.74
C PHE A 180 -27.43 3.49 -10.02
N ASP A 181 -27.55 2.86 -11.19
CA ASP A 181 -28.76 2.15 -11.61
C ASP A 181 -28.93 0.84 -10.83
N THR A 182 -29.61 0.92 -9.69
CA THR A 182 -29.92 -0.23 -8.83
C THR A 182 -30.95 -1.19 -9.43
N SER A 183 -31.54 -0.87 -10.59
CA SER A 183 -32.51 -1.75 -11.26
C SER A 183 -31.84 -2.92 -11.98
N LYS A 184 -30.54 -2.79 -12.29
CA LYS A 184 -29.73 -3.83 -12.92
C LYS A 184 -29.00 -4.68 -11.88
N GLU A 185 -28.85 -5.96 -12.19
CA GLU A 185 -28.03 -6.86 -11.39
C GLU A 185 -26.57 -6.39 -11.42
N LEU A 186 -25.99 -6.19 -10.24
CA LEU A 186 -24.59 -5.84 -10.09
C LEU A 186 -23.75 -7.12 -10.22
N ASP A 187 -23.19 -7.35 -11.41
CA ASP A 187 -22.27 -8.46 -11.67
C ASP A 187 -20.84 -8.07 -11.28
N LEU A 188 -20.54 -8.21 -9.99
CA LEU A 188 -19.22 -7.97 -9.41
C LEU A 188 -18.14 -8.94 -9.93
N CYS A 189 -18.54 -10.11 -10.43
CA CYS A 189 -17.61 -11.10 -10.98
C CYS A 189 -17.11 -10.69 -12.38
N SER A 190 -18.01 -10.13 -13.20
CA SER A 190 -17.69 -9.61 -14.54
C SER A 190 -16.77 -8.38 -14.51
N MET A 191 -16.78 -7.62 -13.41
CA MET A 191 -15.85 -6.51 -13.18
C MET A 191 -14.40 -6.99 -12.96
N SER A 192 -14.19 -8.28 -12.70
CA SER A 192 -12.85 -8.86 -12.48
C SER A 192 -12.28 -9.60 -13.69
N MET A 193 -13.12 -9.93 -14.69
CA MET A 193 -12.78 -10.90 -15.74
C MET A 193 -12.60 -10.21 -17.10
N GLU A 194 -11.33 -10.02 -17.48
CA GLU A 194 -10.75 -9.95 -18.84
C GLU A 194 -11.31 -8.96 -19.88
N ASN A 195 -12.52 -8.41 -19.72
CA ASN A 195 -13.20 -7.56 -20.71
C ASN A 195 -13.50 -6.14 -20.22
N THR A 196 -13.11 -5.79 -18.99
CA THR A 196 -13.14 -4.41 -18.49
C THR A 196 -11.72 -3.87 -18.45
N GLU A 197 -11.47 -2.74 -19.11
CA GLU A 197 -10.19 -2.02 -19.04
C GLU A 197 -9.83 -1.85 -17.56
N LYS A 198 -8.73 -2.46 -17.10
CA LYS A 198 -8.29 -2.28 -15.72
C LYS A 198 -8.12 -0.79 -15.43
N GLU A 199 -8.44 -0.40 -14.21
CA GLU A 199 -8.31 0.99 -13.81
C GLU A 199 -6.86 1.46 -13.78
N ASP A 200 -6.69 2.78 -13.88
CA ASP A 200 -5.39 3.38 -13.73
C ASP A 200 -4.85 3.20 -12.30
N PHE A 201 -3.53 3.17 -12.14
CA PHE A 201 -2.94 3.13 -10.80
C PHE A 201 -3.41 4.33 -9.95
N PRO A 202 -3.60 4.14 -8.64
CA PRO A 202 -3.94 5.24 -7.74
C PRO A 202 -2.89 6.36 -7.79
N LYS A 203 -3.35 7.62 -7.72
CA LYS A 203 -2.49 8.83 -7.84
C LYS A 203 -1.28 8.84 -6.90
N ILE A 204 -1.35 8.16 -5.76
CA ILE A 204 -0.24 8.07 -4.81
C ILE A 204 0.98 7.35 -5.39
N PHE A 205 0.81 6.42 -6.34
CA PHE A 205 1.91 5.75 -7.03
C PHE A 205 2.65 6.69 -7.98
N TYR A 206 1.93 7.60 -8.64
CA TYR A 206 2.54 8.65 -9.47
C TYR A 206 3.35 9.64 -8.64
N LYS A 207 2.85 10.00 -7.45
CA LYS A 207 3.52 10.96 -6.55
C LYS A 207 4.72 10.37 -5.81
N ASN A 208 4.69 9.08 -5.49
CA ASN A 208 5.70 8.43 -4.65
C ASN A 208 6.57 7.45 -5.46
N THR A 209 7.48 8.02 -6.24
CA THR A 209 8.39 7.28 -7.14
C THR A 209 9.30 6.29 -6.41
N ARG A 210 9.58 6.51 -5.11
CA ARG A 210 10.41 5.61 -4.29
C ARG A 210 9.85 4.18 -4.21
N ILE A 211 8.53 4.02 -4.33
CA ILE A 211 7.84 2.72 -4.17
C ILE A 211 8.32 1.71 -5.20
N PHE A 212 8.63 2.16 -6.42
CA PHE A 212 9.12 1.30 -7.49
C PHE A 212 10.52 0.73 -7.22
N LEU A 213 11.28 1.36 -6.32
CA LEU A 213 12.57 0.83 -5.86
C LEU A 213 12.41 -0.02 -4.58
N THR A 214 11.62 0.43 -3.59
CA THR A 214 11.60 -0.20 -2.26
C THR A 214 10.52 -1.26 -2.05
N HIS A 215 9.41 -1.20 -2.78
CA HIS A 215 8.25 -2.08 -2.60
C HIS A 215 7.85 -2.80 -3.90
N ARG A 216 8.85 -3.36 -4.59
CA ARG A 216 8.70 -3.98 -5.92
C ARG A 216 7.64 -5.08 -5.98
N GLU A 217 7.62 -5.96 -5.00
CA GLU A 217 6.66 -7.07 -4.94
C GLU A 217 5.22 -6.55 -4.77
N CYS A 218 5.02 -5.53 -3.94
CA CYS A 218 3.73 -4.88 -3.75
C CYS A 218 3.23 -4.26 -5.06
N VAL A 219 4.09 -3.52 -5.78
CA VAL A 219 3.74 -2.92 -7.08
C VAL A 219 3.32 -3.99 -8.08
N LYS A 220 4.07 -5.11 -8.16
CA LYS A 220 3.70 -6.24 -9.03
C LYS A 220 2.33 -6.82 -8.68
N SER A 221 2.08 -7.06 -7.39
CA SER A 221 0.80 -7.60 -6.93
C SER A 221 -0.37 -6.66 -7.21
N ILE A 222 -0.16 -5.35 -7.06
CA ILE A 222 -1.17 -4.33 -7.39
C ILE A 222 -1.39 -4.25 -8.91
N GLY A 223 -0.36 -4.47 -9.71
CA GLY A 223 -0.45 -4.55 -11.18
C GLY A 223 -1.33 -5.69 -11.71
N ASN A 224 -1.72 -6.65 -10.85
CA ASN A 224 -2.76 -7.62 -11.21
C ASN A 224 -4.16 -6.99 -11.28
N HIS A 225 -4.37 -5.88 -10.56
CA HIS A 225 -5.65 -5.20 -10.43
C HIS A 225 -5.73 -3.86 -11.19
N PHE A 226 -4.59 -3.20 -11.42
CA PHE A 226 -4.50 -1.89 -12.07
C PHE A 226 -3.50 -1.92 -13.23
N ILE A 227 -3.65 -0.99 -14.19
CA ILE A 227 -2.67 -0.72 -15.25
C ILE A 227 -2.15 0.69 -15.08
N LEU A 228 -0.84 0.88 -15.16
CA LEU A 228 -0.27 2.22 -15.15
C LEU A 228 -0.43 2.86 -16.53
N LYS A 229 -1.44 3.71 -16.73
CA LYS A 229 -1.77 4.24 -18.08
C LYS A 229 -0.73 5.21 -18.63
N LYS A 230 0.00 5.90 -17.74
CA LYS A 230 1.00 6.91 -18.11
C LYS A 230 2.35 6.61 -17.44
N PRO A 231 3.13 5.65 -17.97
CA PRO A 231 4.39 5.27 -17.34
C PRO A 231 5.43 6.39 -17.34
N TYR A 232 5.44 7.28 -18.35
CA TYR A 232 6.43 8.35 -18.48
C TYR A 232 6.34 9.41 -17.40
N ASP A 233 5.11 9.75 -16.97
CA ASP A 233 4.83 10.63 -15.82
C ASP A 233 5.42 10.09 -14.51
N VAL A 234 5.83 8.83 -14.48
CA VAL A 234 6.52 8.18 -13.34
C VAL A 234 8.01 8.00 -13.61
N ILE A 235 8.39 7.57 -14.82
CA ILE A 235 9.77 7.24 -15.17
C ILE A 235 10.68 8.47 -15.10
N SER A 236 10.30 9.60 -15.70
CA SER A 236 11.16 10.79 -15.69
C SER A 236 11.39 11.31 -14.26
N PRO A 237 10.34 11.52 -13.44
CA PRO A 237 10.54 11.94 -12.04
C PRO A 237 11.24 10.89 -11.19
N PHE A 238 11.08 9.60 -11.49
CA PHE A 238 11.82 8.52 -10.83
C PHE A 238 13.32 8.61 -11.12
N ILE A 239 13.72 8.83 -12.38
CA ILE A 239 15.13 9.00 -12.76
C ILE A 239 15.73 10.21 -12.03
N GLU A 240 15.05 11.35 -12.04
CA GLU A 240 15.50 12.54 -11.31
C GLU A 240 15.69 12.27 -9.82
N TRP A 241 14.67 11.68 -9.18
CA TRP A 241 14.72 11.31 -7.77
C TRP A 241 15.85 10.32 -7.47
N PHE A 242 16.08 9.35 -8.35
CA PHE A 242 17.13 8.34 -8.20
C PHE A 242 18.53 8.99 -8.23
N PHE A 243 18.76 9.90 -9.17
CA PHE A 243 20.02 10.65 -9.29
C PHE A 243 20.26 11.59 -8.10
N GLN A 244 19.22 12.30 -7.63
CA GLN A 244 19.30 13.08 -6.40
C GLN A 244 19.62 12.20 -5.18
N GLY A 245 19.11 10.97 -5.16
CA GLY A 245 19.41 9.97 -4.13
C GLY A 245 20.89 9.58 -4.11
N ILE A 246 21.50 9.35 -5.27
CA ILE A 246 22.94 9.05 -5.43
C ILE A 246 23.79 10.18 -4.86
N GLU A 247 23.46 11.43 -5.20
CA GLU A 247 24.18 12.61 -4.72
C GLU A 247 24.07 12.75 -3.19
N LYS A 248 22.84 12.73 -2.66
CA LYS A 248 22.56 13.08 -1.26
C LYS A 248 22.90 11.99 -0.25
N GLN A 249 22.76 10.70 -0.59
CA GLN A 249 22.78 9.63 0.43
C GLN A 249 24.18 9.04 0.70
N GLY A 250 25.22 9.52 0.03
CA GLY A 250 26.61 9.15 0.34
C GLY A 250 26.93 7.64 0.19
N ALA A 251 28.20 7.31 0.42
CA ALA A 251 28.79 5.98 0.21
C ALA A 251 28.13 4.83 1.00
N ASN A 252 27.40 5.10 2.08
CA ASN A 252 26.88 4.07 3.01
C ASN A 252 25.50 3.52 2.60
N THR A 253 24.80 4.18 1.68
CA THR A 253 23.47 3.76 1.18
C THR A 253 23.54 3.23 -0.25
N SER A 254 24.74 3.10 -0.81
CA SER A 254 25.01 2.84 -2.24
C SER A 254 24.55 1.46 -2.74
N SER A 255 24.15 0.53 -1.87
CA SER A 255 23.79 -0.82 -2.32
C SER A 255 22.50 -0.86 -3.15
N LYS A 256 21.58 0.09 -2.94
CA LYS A 256 20.31 0.17 -3.67
C LYS A 256 20.36 1.11 -4.88
N PHE A 257 21.33 2.00 -4.95
CA PHE A 257 21.49 2.95 -6.05
C PHE A 257 22.54 2.46 -7.03
N THR A 258 22.18 1.43 -7.80
CA THR A 258 23.00 0.86 -8.87
C THR A 258 22.29 0.99 -10.21
N VAL A 259 23.04 0.94 -11.31
CA VAL A 259 22.49 0.92 -12.67
C VAL A 259 21.47 -0.21 -12.83
N ASN A 260 21.74 -1.39 -12.24
CA ASN A 260 20.83 -2.52 -12.30
C ASN A 260 19.50 -2.19 -11.63
N PHE A 261 19.50 -1.63 -10.42
CA PHE A 261 18.27 -1.27 -9.72
C PHE A 261 17.48 -0.17 -10.44
N LEU A 262 18.14 0.79 -11.09
CA LEU A 262 17.48 1.79 -11.92
C LEU A 262 16.71 1.09 -13.07
N PHE A 263 17.40 0.29 -13.87
CA PHE A 263 16.81 -0.43 -14.99
C PHE A 263 15.73 -1.42 -14.56
N GLU A 264 15.94 -2.14 -13.46
CA GLU A 264 14.98 -3.07 -12.89
C GLU A 264 13.70 -2.40 -12.36
N SER A 265 13.80 -1.13 -11.96
CA SER A 265 12.65 -0.32 -11.53
C SER A 265 11.89 0.24 -12.73
N ILE A 266 12.60 0.70 -13.78
CA ILE A 266 12.00 1.11 -15.05
C ILE A 266 11.29 -0.08 -15.71
N ASP A 267 11.92 -1.25 -15.73
CA ASP A 267 11.31 -2.47 -16.24
C ASP A 267 10.04 -2.83 -15.45
N LEU A 268 10.04 -2.64 -14.14
CA LEU A 268 8.85 -2.86 -13.30
C LEU A 268 7.73 -1.88 -13.69
N ILE A 269 8.05 -0.60 -13.87
CA ILE A 269 7.08 0.42 -14.28
C ILE A 269 6.44 0.05 -15.64
N LEU A 270 7.26 -0.38 -16.60
CA LEU A 270 6.77 -0.79 -17.92
C LEU A 270 6.00 -2.11 -17.90
N CYS A 271 6.38 -3.05 -17.03
CA CYS A 271 5.62 -4.29 -16.83
C CYS A 271 4.20 -4.00 -16.33
N VAL A 272 4.02 -3.07 -15.38
CA VAL A 272 2.69 -2.73 -14.85
C VAL A 272 1.90 -1.76 -15.73
N SER A 273 2.52 -1.20 -16.77
CA SER A 273 1.84 -0.39 -17.79
C SER A 273 1.36 -1.20 -18.99
N GLU A 274 1.38 -2.54 -18.91
CA GLU A 274 1.05 -3.47 -20.01
C GLU A 274 1.86 -3.24 -21.31
N SER A 275 3.07 -2.68 -21.19
CA SER A 275 3.98 -2.57 -22.35
C SER A 275 4.51 -3.97 -22.70
N VAL A 276 3.93 -4.60 -23.73
CA VAL A 276 4.27 -5.95 -24.20
C VAL A 276 5.76 -6.07 -24.57
N THR A 277 6.31 -5.03 -25.18
CA THR A 277 7.70 -5.00 -25.66
C THR A 277 8.68 -4.41 -24.64
N LYS A 278 8.18 -3.88 -23.50
CA LYS A 278 8.96 -3.09 -22.53
C LYS A 278 9.78 -1.97 -23.17
N LYS A 279 9.28 -1.42 -24.27
CA LYS A 279 9.86 -0.26 -24.95
C LYS A 279 9.18 1.02 -24.50
N LEU A 280 9.91 2.12 -24.56
CA LEU A 280 9.40 3.46 -24.29
C LEU A 280 8.82 4.04 -25.58
N THR A 281 7.63 4.64 -25.47
CA THR A 281 6.91 5.35 -26.54
C THR A 281 7.03 6.86 -26.40
N SER A 282 7.74 7.35 -25.39
CA SER A 282 8.03 8.77 -25.18
C SER A 282 9.53 8.98 -25.08
N ILE A 283 9.99 10.11 -25.60
CA ILE A 283 11.39 10.49 -25.60
C ILE A 283 11.85 11.15 -24.29
N GLU A 284 10.90 11.58 -23.47
CA GLU A 284 11.11 12.34 -22.24
C GLU A 284 12.07 11.66 -21.23
N PRO A 285 12.02 10.33 -20.98
CA PRO A 285 12.98 9.67 -20.10
C PRO A 285 14.44 9.79 -20.58
N LEU A 286 14.68 9.65 -21.89
CA LEU A 286 16.01 9.80 -22.47
C LEU A 286 16.49 11.25 -22.38
N SER A 287 15.63 12.21 -22.72
CA SER A 287 15.92 13.64 -22.55
C SER A 287 16.27 13.99 -21.11
N THR A 288 15.53 13.44 -20.14
CA THR A 288 15.78 13.61 -18.71
C THR A 288 17.14 13.05 -18.32
N MET A 289 17.49 11.84 -18.77
CA MET A 289 18.80 11.25 -18.50
C MET A 289 19.96 12.06 -19.08
N ILE A 290 19.86 12.48 -20.35
CA ILE A 290 20.87 13.33 -20.99
C ILE A 290 21.00 14.63 -20.21
N PHE A 291 19.88 15.26 -19.87
CA PHE A 291 19.87 16.53 -19.13
C PHE A 291 20.58 16.40 -17.77
N LEU A 292 20.24 15.36 -17.00
CA LEU A 292 20.85 15.12 -15.69
C LEU A 292 22.36 14.87 -15.80
N LEU A 293 22.80 14.07 -16.78
CA LEU A 293 24.20 13.68 -16.93
C LEU A 293 25.10 14.78 -17.52
N TYR A 294 24.54 15.63 -18.40
CA TYR A 294 25.31 16.61 -19.19
C TYR A 294 25.05 18.07 -18.81
N PHE A 295 24.08 18.34 -17.94
CA PHE A 295 23.87 19.69 -17.39
C PHE A 295 23.81 19.69 -15.86
N THR A 296 22.98 18.85 -15.24
CA THR A 296 22.75 18.94 -13.78
C THR A 296 23.92 18.41 -12.95
N TYR A 297 24.46 17.24 -13.30
CA TYR A 297 25.48 16.55 -12.51
C TYR A 297 26.86 16.51 -13.18
N VAL A 298 27.14 17.36 -14.17
CA VAL A 298 28.40 17.34 -14.93
C VAL A 298 29.64 17.29 -14.04
N ASP A 299 29.66 18.15 -13.03
CA ASP A 299 30.79 18.27 -12.09
C ASP A 299 30.76 17.19 -11.00
N VAL A 300 29.59 16.59 -10.75
CA VAL A 300 29.33 15.64 -9.67
C VAL A 300 29.46 14.18 -10.15
N VAL A 301 29.40 13.93 -11.45
CA VAL A 301 29.57 12.59 -12.07
C VAL A 301 30.93 11.96 -11.72
N LYS A 302 31.95 12.78 -11.45
CA LYS A 302 33.28 12.33 -11.01
C LYS A 302 33.40 12.07 -9.51
N THR A 303 32.31 12.25 -8.75
CA THR A 303 32.32 11.93 -7.32
C THR A 303 32.27 10.42 -7.11
N LEU A 304 32.82 9.98 -5.98
CA LEU A 304 32.90 8.57 -5.61
C LEU A 304 31.52 7.87 -5.56
N ASN A 305 30.44 8.61 -5.29
CA ASN A 305 29.07 8.08 -5.32
C ASN A 305 28.65 7.69 -6.75
N PHE A 306 28.89 8.58 -7.73
CA PHE A 306 28.57 8.32 -9.12
C PHE A 306 29.53 7.30 -9.74
N GLU A 307 30.83 7.31 -9.39
CA GLU A 307 31.77 6.27 -9.82
C GLU A 307 31.32 4.87 -9.37
N ARG A 308 30.84 4.73 -8.13
CA ARG A 308 30.26 3.49 -7.62
C ARG A 308 28.96 3.12 -8.34
N PHE A 309 28.10 4.09 -8.64
CA PHE A 309 26.87 3.86 -9.39
C PHE A 309 27.17 3.32 -10.79
N PHE A 310 28.10 3.96 -11.52
CA PHE A 310 28.47 3.59 -12.87
C PHE A 310 29.32 2.31 -12.94
N GLN A 311 29.95 1.87 -11.85
CA GLN A 311 30.82 0.68 -11.82
C GLN A 311 31.88 0.72 -12.93
N ASN A 312 32.56 1.86 -13.09
CA ASN A 312 33.53 2.15 -14.16
C ASN A 312 32.95 2.25 -15.60
N THR A 313 31.62 2.21 -15.76
CA THR A 313 30.98 2.49 -17.06
C THR A 313 31.04 3.99 -17.35
N SER A 314 31.36 4.38 -18.58
CA SER A 314 31.33 5.81 -18.93
C SER A 314 29.89 6.34 -19.02
N ARG A 315 29.70 7.66 -18.84
CA ARG A 315 28.38 8.30 -19.03
C ARG A 315 27.77 7.98 -20.40
N LEU A 316 28.61 7.86 -21.42
CA LEU A 316 28.23 7.57 -22.80
C LEU A 316 27.78 6.12 -22.95
N GLN A 317 28.56 5.16 -22.43
CA GLN A 317 28.17 3.74 -22.42
C GLN A 317 26.88 3.50 -21.63
N PHE A 318 26.64 4.29 -20.59
CA PHE A 318 25.40 4.21 -19.83
C PHE A 318 24.19 4.69 -20.63
N ILE A 319 24.31 5.81 -21.36
CA ILE A 319 23.26 6.28 -22.28
C ILE A 319 23.04 5.27 -23.40
N GLU A 320 24.10 4.77 -24.02
CA GLU A 320 24.04 3.75 -25.06
C GLU A 320 23.26 2.52 -24.57
N LYS A 321 23.59 1.99 -23.38
CA LYS A 321 22.85 0.89 -22.76
C LYS A 321 21.37 1.21 -22.56
N PHE A 322 21.04 2.44 -22.16
CA PHE A 322 19.66 2.86 -21.98
C PHE A 322 18.89 2.92 -23.31
N ILE A 323 19.49 3.49 -24.35
CA ILE A 323 18.91 3.57 -25.70
C ILE A 323 18.70 2.16 -26.26
N LEU A 324 19.74 1.31 -26.21
CA LEU A 324 19.67 -0.07 -26.69
C LEU A 324 18.57 -0.87 -25.99
N LYS A 325 18.40 -0.66 -24.68
CA LYS A 325 17.38 -1.37 -23.91
C LYS A 325 15.97 -0.90 -24.24
N TYR A 326 15.72 0.40 -24.26
CA TYR A 326 14.35 0.93 -24.23
C TYR A 326 13.84 1.54 -25.54
N TYR A 327 14.73 1.93 -26.46
CA TYR A 327 14.36 2.59 -27.71
C TYR A 327 14.76 1.78 -28.94
N TYR A 328 15.94 1.16 -28.94
CA TYR A 328 16.44 0.42 -30.10
C TYR A 328 15.53 -0.75 -30.48
N ASP A 329 15.18 -0.82 -31.76
CA ASP A 329 14.46 -1.94 -32.37
C ASP A 329 15.23 -2.36 -33.63
N PRO A 330 15.78 -3.60 -33.68
CA PRO A 330 16.56 -4.06 -34.82
C PRO A 330 15.76 -4.20 -36.12
N SER A 331 14.42 -4.17 -36.04
CA SER A 331 13.54 -4.24 -37.21
C SER A 331 13.31 -2.88 -37.87
N LEU A 332 13.62 -1.78 -37.18
CA LEU A 332 13.42 -0.42 -37.67
C LEU A 332 14.76 0.18 -38.14
N VAL A 333 14.80 0.65 -39.39
CA VAL A 333 15.96 1.36 -39.95
C VAL A 333 16.10 2.77 -39.36
N GLU A 334 14.97 3.38 -38.99
CA GLU A 334 14.90 4.69 -38.36
C GLU A 334 13.99 4.62 -37.14
N ASN A 335 14.41 5.27 -36.06
CA ASN A 335 13.63 5.37 -34.84
C ASN A 335 13.05 6.78 -34.74
N GLU A 336 11.72 6.90 -34.91
CA GLU A 336 11.01 8.18 -34.88
C GLU A 336 11.22 8.92 -33.55
N LEU A 337 11.26 8.20 -32.42
CA LEU A 337 11.46 8.80 -31.10
C LEU A 337 12.87 9.37 -30.93
N LEU A 338 13.90 8.67 -31.42
CA LEU A 338 15.28 9.19 -31.41
C LEU A 338 15.49 10.32 -32.44
N SER A 339 14.53 10.51 -33.34
CA SER A 339 14.52 11.59 -34.33
C SER A 339 13.70 12.80 -33.86
N ASP A 340 13.17 12.77 -32.63
CA ASP A 340 12.38 13.86 -32.04
C ASP A 340 13.21 15.14 -31.91
N THR A 341 12.62 16.26 -32.31
CA THR A 341 13.23 17.61 -32.28
C THR A 341 13.78 18.01 -30.91
N ASN A 342 13.10 17.64 -29.82
CA ASN A 342 13.51 17.99 -28.46
C ASN A 342 14.84 17.33 -28.09
N ILE A 343 15.08 16.09 -28.54
CA ILE A 343 16.36 15.44 -28.33
C ILE A 343 17.45 16.08 -29.16
N TRP A 344 17.19 16.38 -30.43
CA TRP A 344 18.21 16.98 -31.30
C TRP A 344 18.62 18.38 -30.84
N ASP A 345 17.67 19.16 -30.34
CA ASP A 345 17.97 20.44 -29.68
C ASP A 345 18.81 20.24 -28.42
N LEU A 346 18.51 19.23 -27.61
CA LEU A 346 19.28 18.90 -26.41
C LEU A 346 20.70 18.45 -26.77
N LEU A 347 20.86 17.55 -27.74
CA LEU A 347 22.14 17.07 -28.24
C LEU A 347 22.99 18.21 -28.82
N ARG A 348 22.37 19.13 -29.56
CA ARG A 348 23.04 20.33 -30.09
C ARG A 348 23.56 21.23 -28.96
N ARG A 349 22.78 21.40 -27.88
CA ARG A 349 23.22 22.16 -26.70
C ARG A 349 24.35 21.47 -25.95
N VAL A 350 24.33 20.14 -25.88
CA VAL A 350 25.40 19.35 -25.25
C VAL A 350 26.69 19.43 -26.08
N SER A 351 26.61 19.45 -27.41
CA SER A 351 27.73 19.54 -28.35
C SER A 351 28.82 18.45 -28.22
N ASP A 352 28.48 17.30 -27.61
CA ASP A 352 29.35 16.13 -27.52
C ASP A 352 29.16 15.24 -28.75
N LEU A 353 30.13 15.27 -29.67
CA LEU A 353 30.07 14.51 -30.93
C LEU A 353 29.89 13.01 -30.69
N LYS A 354 30.51 12.45 -29.65
CA LYS A 354 30.41 11.01 -29.38
C LYS A 354 29.00 10.63 -28.94
N LEU A 355 28.33 11.49 -28.21
CA LEU A 355 26.93 11.27 -27.82
C LEU A 355 26.00 11.34 -29.03
N ILE A 356 26.25 12.29 -29.94
CA ILE A 356 25.51 12.39 -31.20
C ILE A 356 25.71 11.12 -32.03
N ASP A 357 26.96 10.66 -32.17
CA ASP A 357 27.29 9.44 -32.90
C ASP A 357 26.53 8.23 -32.35
N VAL A 358 26.47 8.05 -31.02
CA VAL A 358 25.70 6.96 -30.38
C VAL A 358 24.22 7.01 -30.74
N VAL A 359 23.60 8.21 -30.74
CA VAL A 359 22.18 8.36 -31.08
C VAL A 359 21.94 8.05 -32.56
N VAL A 360 22.86 8.46 -33.45
CA VAL A 360 22.80 8.15 -34.88
C VAL A 360 22.97 6.65 -35.14
N GLU A 361 23.94 6.01 -34.49
CA GLU A 361 24.19 4.56 -34.58
C GLU A 361 22.97 3.75 -34.11
N CYS A 362 22.20 4.26 -33.16
CA CYS A 362 20.96 3.65 -32.69
C CYS A 362 19.73 3.96 -33.56
N GLY A 363 19.90 4.60 -34.72
CA GLY A 363 18.83 4.86 -35.70
C GLY A 363 18.14 6.23 -35.56
N GLY A 364 18.65 7.15 -34.74
CA GLY A 364 18.17 8.53 -34.68
C GLY A 364 18.66 9.35 -35.86
N ARG A 365 17.81 10.21 -36.43
CA ARG A 365 18.20 11.14 -37.49
C ARG A 365 17.74 12.57 -37.18
N PRO A 366 18.57 13.58 -37.44
CA PRO A 366 18.17 14.96 -37.26
C PRO A 366 17.07 15.31 -38.27
N GLN A 367 15.93 15.77 -37.76
CA GLN A 367 14.85 16.30 -38.59
C GLN A 367 15.19 17.74 -38.99
N TYR A 368 15.75 17.93 -40.18
CA TYR A 368 16.08 19.26 -40.73
C TYR A 368 14.83 20.09 -41.13
N GLY A 369 13.62 19.53 -41.00
CA GLY A 369 12.36 20.12 -41.48
C GLY A 369 11.78 21.26 -40.66
N VAL A 370 12.27 21.52 -39.44
CA VAL A 370 11.71 22.57 -38.54
C VAL A 370 12.60 23.82 -38.49
N LEU A 371 13.77 23.80 -39.15
CA LEU A 371 14.72 24.92 -39.15
C LEU A 371 14.36 26.07 -40.13
N PHE A 372 13.25 25.95 -40.87
CA PHE A 372 12.82 26.95 -41.87
C PHE A 372 11.35 27.38 -41.75
N ALA A 373 10.71 27.20 -40.59
CA ALA A 373 9.36 27.68 -40.31
C ALA A 373 9.36 28.87 -39.36
#